data_AF-A0A1X1KD43-F1
#
_entry.id   AF-A0A1X1KD43-F1
#
_cell.length_a   1.000
_cell.length_b   1.000
_cell.length_c   1.000
_cell.angle_alpha   90.00
_cell.angle_beta   90.00
_cell.angle_gamma   90.00
#
_symmetry.space_group_name_H-M   'P 1'
#
loop_
_entity.id
_entity.type
_entity.pdbx_description
1 polymer ?
#
loop_
_entity_poly.entity_id
_entity_poly.type
_entity_poly.pdbx_seq_one_letter_code
_entity_poly.pdbx_strand_id
1 'polypeptide(L)' 'MKTFYDVQQFLKRFGIIVYMGKRLYDIELMKLELSRIYDAGLMDKLDYLEAEAVLRREHKVELDYIEKNGEMN' A
#
# COMPACT_ATOMS: atom_id res chain seq x y z
N MET A 1 2.54 -11.19 4.89
CA MET A 1 2.80 -10.49 3.60
C MET A 1 4.22 -9.91 3.59
N LYS A 2 4.97 -10.05 2.49
CA LYS A 2 6.40 -9.68 2.44
C LYS A 2 6.74 -8.60 1.40
N THR A 3 5.95 -8.50 0.34
CA THR A 3 6.22 -7.59 -0.79
C THR A 3 5.03 -6.71 -1.10
N PHE A 4 5.26 -5.61 -1.81
CA PHE A 4 4.19 -4.75 -2.34
C PHE A 4 3.17 -5.55 -3.17
N TYR A 5 3.68 -6.48 -3.98
CA TYR A 5 2.85 -7.34 -4.81
C TYR A 5 1.93 -8.24 -3.97
N ASP A 6 2.40 -8.75 -2.84
CA ASP A 6 1.56 -9.56 -1.93
C ASP A 6 0.37 -8.74 -1.42
N VAL A 7 0.59 -7.46 -1.07
CA VAL A 7 -0.48 -6.55 -0.64
C VAL A 7 -1.46 -6.27 -1.78
N GLN A 8 -0.96 -6.08 -3.00
CA GLN A 8 -1.82 -5.95 -4.19
C GLN A 8 -2.67 -7.21 -4.42
N GLN A 9 -2.08 -8.41 -4.30
CA GLN A 9 -2.84 -9.66 -4.44
C GLN A 9 -3.88 -9.82 -3.33
N PHE A 10 -3.57 -9.41 -2.11
CA PHE A 10 -4.52 -9.40 -1.02
C PHE A 10 -5.73 -8.50 -1.33
N LEU A 11 -5.50 -7.23 -1.69
CA LEU A 11 -6.57 -6.28 -2.04
C LEU A 11 -7.41 -6.76 -3.23
N LYS A 12 -6.77 -7.41 -4.22
CA LYS A 12 -7.46 -7.97 -5.38
C LYS A 12 -8.49 -9.05 -5.01
N ARG A 13 -8.31 -9.77 -3.90
CA ARG A 13 -9.32 -10.73 -3.39
C ARG A 13 -10.63 -10.07 -2.96
N PHE A 14 -10.59 -8.77 -2.65
CA PHE A 14 -11.75 -7.94 -2.32
C PHE A 14 -12.27 -7.15 -3.54
N GLY A 15 -11.74 -7.42 -4.75
CA GLY A 15 -12.08 -6.66 -5.95
C GLY A 15 -11.44 -5.27 -6.02
N ILE A 16 -10.48 -4.97 -5.14
CA ILE A 16 -9.81 -3.68 -5.06
C ILE A 16 -8.54 -3.72 -5.92
N ILE A 17 -8.52 -2.91 -6.98
CA ILE A 17 -7.38 -2.73 -7.87
C ILE A 17 -7.06 -1.24 -7.89
N VAL A 18 -5.87 -0.87 -7.43
CA VAL A 18 -5.41 0.51 -7.34
C VAL A 18 -4.44 0.80 -8.47
N TYR A 19 -4.73 1.85 -9.24
CA TYR A 19 -3.84 2.38 -10.27
C TYR A 19 -4.20 3.84 -10.61
N MET A 20 -3.38 4.76 -10.13
CA MET A 20 -3.53 6.22 -10.24
C MET A 20 -2.46 6.85 -11.14
N GLY A 21 -1.57 6.04 -11.72
CA GLY A 21 -0.46 6.50 -12.57
C GLY A 21 0.72 7.10 -11.80
N LYS A 22 0.59 7.33 -10.48
CA LYS A 22 1.69 7.72 -9.58
C LYS A 22 1.81 6.71 -8.46
N ARG A 23 2.98 6.07 -8.36
CA ARG A 23 3.24 4.99 -7.39
C ARG A 23 3.05 5.44 -5.93
N LEU A 24 3.42 6.67 -5.59
CA LEU A 24 3.15 7.23 -4.26
C LEU A 24 1.65 7.24 -3.94
N TYR A 25 0.82 7.67 -4.88
CA TYR A 25 -0.64 7.74 -4.68
C TYR A 25 -1.26 6.35 -4.62
N ASP A 26 -0.73 5.40 -5.40
CA ASP A 26 -1.15 4.01 -5.31
C ASP A 26 -0.87 3.44 -3.92
N ILE A 27 0.31 3.70 -3.35
CA ILE A 27 0.65 3.24 -2.00
C ILE A 27 -0.27 3.88 -0.96
N GLU A 28 -0.54 5.18 -1.05
CA GLU A 28 -1.43 5.88 -0.10
C GLU A 28 -2.87 5.36 -0.17
N LEU A 29 -3.41 5.16 -1.38
CA LEU A 29 -4.75 4.61 -1.53
C LEU A 29 -4.82 3.16 -1.05
N MET A 30 -3.80 2.36 -1.31
CA MET A 30 -3.72 0.99 -0.77
C MET A 30 -3.70 0.96 0.75
N LYS A 31 -3.02 1.91 1.44
CA LYS A 31 -3.07 2.01 2.91
C LYS A 31 -4.48 2.32 3.41
N LEU A 32 -5.18 3.24 2.75
CA LEU A 32 -6.56 3.61 3.09
C LEU A 32 -7.49 2.40 2.96
N GLU A 33 -7.43 1.69 1.84
CA GLU A 33 -8.28 0.51 1.64
C GLU A 33 -7.91 -0.63 2.61
N LEU A 34 -6.62 -0.83 2.91
CA LEU A 34 -6.17 -1.80 3.89
C LEU A 34 -6.75 -1.51 5.29
N SER A 35 -6.74 -0.24 5.73
CA SER A 35 -7.35 0.18 6.99
C SER A 35 -8.85 -0.13 7.01
N ARG A 36 -9.58 0.18 5.93
CA ARG A 36 -11.02 -0.08 5.85
C ARG A 36 -11.36 -1.57 5.96
N ILE A 37 -10.57 -2.44 5.33
CA ILE A 37 -10.75 -3.89 5.44
C ILE A 37 -10.52 -4.35 6.88
N TYR A 38 -9.49 -3.83 7.55
CA TYR A 38 -9.22 -4.13 8.96
C TYR A 38 -10.34 -3.63 9.88
N ASP A 39 -10.78 -2.38 9.72
CA ASP A 39 -11.85 -1.76 10.50
C ASP A 39 -13.20 -2.49 10.31
N ALA A 40 -13.43 -3.06 9.13
CA ALA A 40 -14.59 -3.91 8.84
C ALA A 40 -14.48 -5.33 9.45
N GLY A 41 -13.37 -5.68 10.09
CA GLY A 41 -13.14 -7.00 10.69
C GLY A 41 -12.86 -8.10 9.66
N LEU A 42 -12.45 -7.74 8.44
CA LEU A 42 -12.22 -8.68 7.33
C LEU A 42 -10.75 -9.11 7.19
N MET A 43 -9.89 -8.73 8.13
CA MET A 43 -8.47 -9.00 8.12
C MET A 43 -7.95 -9.20 9.55
N ASP A 44 -7.12 -10.22 9.74
CA ASP A 44 -6.48 -10.47 11.03
C ASP A 44 -5.44 -9.39 11.36
N LYS A 45 -5.30 -9.07 12.65
CA LYS A 45 -4.37 -8.02 13.11
C LYS A 45 -2.92 -8.27 12.68
N LEU A 46 -2.47 -9.52 12.70
CA LEU A 46 -1.09 -9.85 12.29
C LEU A 46 -0.89 -9.57 10.80
N ASP A 47 -1.82 -10.02 9.96
CA ASP A 47 -1.78 -9.77 8.51
C ASP A 47 -1.83 -8.26 8.21
N TYR A 48 -2.65 -7.52 8.94
CA TYR A 48 -2.73 -6.05 8.83
C TYR A 48 -1.39 -5.39 9.11
N LEU A 49 -0.75 -5.72 10.24
CA LEU A 49 0.55 -5.16 10.62
C LEU A 49 1.65 -5.50 9.61
N GLU A 50 1.64 -6.72 9.08
CA GLU A 50 2.59 -7.14 8.04
C GLU A 50 2.40 -6.35 6.73
N ALA A 51 1.15 -6.20 6.27
CA ALA A 51 0.83 -5.43 5.07
C ALA A 51 1.15 -3.94 5.24
N GLU A 52 0.81 -3.36 6.40
CA GLU A 52 1.12 -1.96 6.74
C GLU A 52 2.63 -1.72 6.75
N ALA A 53 3.42 -2.63 7.34
CA ALA A 53 4.88 -2.52 7.37
C ALA A 53 5.48 -2.53 5.96
N VAL A 54 4.96 -3.37 5.07
CA VAL A 54 5.33 -3.39 3.65
C VAL A 54 5.02 -2.04 3.00
N LEU A 55 3.78 -1.55 3.09
CA LEU A 55 3.38 -0.28 2.47
C LEU A 55 4.16 0.91 3.03
N ARG A 56 4.48 0.91 4.33
CA ARG A 56 5.30 1.96 4.96
C ARG A 56 6.73 1.97 4.40
N ARG A 57 7.34 0.80 4.22
CA ARG A 57 8.67 0.67 3.61
C ARG A 57 8.66 1.16 2.16
N GLU A 58 7.69 0.72 1.36
CA GLU A 58 7.58 1.11 -0.05
C GLU A 58 7.30 2.60 -0.21
N HIS A 59 6.46 3.18 0.66
CA HIS A 59 6.23 4.63 0.70
C HIS A 59 7.52 5.42 0.93
N LYS A 60 8.34 4.99 1.89
CA LYS A 60 9.63 5.64 2.14
C LYS A 60 10.57 5.54 0.93
N VAL A 61 10.68 4.34 0.34
CA VAL A 61 11.49 4.13 -0.86
C VAL A 61 11.06 5.04 -2.00
N GLU A 62 9.74 5.21 -2.19
CA GLU A 62 9.19 6.08 -3.22
C GLU A 62 9.44 7.56 -2.96
N LEU A 63 9.29 8.03 -1.72
CA LEU A 63 9.64 9.40 -1.35
C LEU A 63 11.12 9.70 -1.59
N ASP A 64 12.01 8.80 -1.16
CA ASP A 64 13.45 8.93 -1.38
C ASP A 64 13.80 8.96 -2.88
N TYR A 65 13.03 8.26 -3.72
CA TYR A 65 13.15 8.28 -5.18
C TYR A 65 12.70 9.63 -5.76
N ILE A 66 11.51 10.10 -5.38
CA ILE A 66 10.94 11.38 -5.85
C ILE A 66 11.86 12.55 -5.47
N GLU A 67 12.40 12.56 -4.25
CA GLU A 67 13.31 13.59 -3.77
C GLU A 67 14.60 13.64 -4.60
N LYS A 68 15.18 12.49 -4.94
CA LYS A 68 16.39 12.40 -5.77
C LYS A 68 16.17 12.84 -7.21
N ASN A 69 14.98 12.60 -7.76
CA ASN A 69 14.70 12.83 -9.18
C ASN A 69 13.95 14.14 -9.46
N GLY A 70 13.59 14.92 -8.43
CA GLY A 70 12.97 16.24 -8.60
C GLY A 70 11.54 16.19 -9.17
N GLU A 71 10.83 15.07 -9.01
CA GLU A 71 9.47 14.87 -9.53
C GLU A 71 8.38 15.53 -8.66
N MET A 72 8.75 16.34 -7.66
CA MET A 72 7.81 17.14 -6.85
C MET A 72 7.38 18.45 -7.53
N ASN A 73 7.21 18.46 -8.85
CA ASN A 73 6.75 19.61 -9.61
C ASN A 73 5.39 19.33 -10.26
#